data_AF-A0A3R6MDM7-F1
#
_entry.id   AF-A0A3R6MDM7-F1
#
_cell.length_a   1.000
_cell.length_b   1.000
_cell.length_c   1.000
_cell.angle_alpha   90.00
_cell.angle_beta   90.00
_cell.angle_gamma   90.00
#
_symmetry.space_group_name_H-M   'P 1'
#
loop_
_entity.id
_entity.type
_entity.pdbx_description
1 polymer ?
#
loop_
_entity_poly.entity_id
_entity_poly.type
_entity_poly.pdbx_seq_one_letter_code
_entity_poly.pdbx_strand_id
1 'polypeptide(L)'
;MESKKPVLKILADEKRTDYTPEQMNYIYEYCGNDMKKLKWLLDPIIDKIGGCTDKDKHDIYDLGMTLILDNVKKYDPNNANNASFYTFIWSLTKRRIFTTYVRDRNRQCRSNTYIKEKDGKKITVYVPDISLEALPQECIDYLDVIAQKKPLFEEQFIEEEFSPEMEKYLKRLSKVQRKILQALADDKSEDEIKAELHIDNKLYRDSIKAIYSNENIRYISKLRK
;
A
#
# COMPACT_ATOMS: atom_id res chain seq x y z
N MET A 1 -41.43 11.57 15.20
CA MET A 1 -40.29 11.17 16.06
C MET A 1 -39.47 10.17 15.28
N GLU A 2 -38.15 10.14 15.49
CA GLU A 2 -37.15 9.28 14.81
C GLU A 2 -36.56 9.77 13.47
N SER A 3 -35.56 10.66 13.55
CA SER A 3 -34.45 10.70 12.57
C SER A 3 -33.16 11.36 13.11
N LYS A 4 -33.02 11.53 14.45
CA LYS A 4 -31.86 12.20 15.07
C LYS A 4 -30.66 11.26 15.38
N LYS A 5 -30.65 10.02 14.87
CA LYS A 5 -29.70 8.97 15.32
C LYS A 5 -28.21 9.17 14.91
N PRO A 6 -27.81 9.78 13.77
CA PRO A 6 -26.38 9.84 13.44
C PRO A 6 -25.63 10.94 14.21
N VAL A 7 -26.23 12.12 14.43
CA VAL A 7 -25.59 13.24 15.15
C VAL A 7 -25.37 12.92 16.62
N LEU A 8 -26.27 12.15 17.24
CA LEU A 8 -26.21 11.80 18.66
C LEU A 8 -25.04 10.86 19.02
N LYS A 9 -24.57 10.02 18.09
CA LYS A 9 -23.44 9.10 18.37
C LYS A 9 -22.09 9.81 18.41
N ILE A 10 -21.91 10.90 17.66
CA ILE A 10 -20.66 11.69 17.64
C ILE A 10 -20.60 12.68 18.83
N LEU A 11 -21.77 13.04 19.38
CA LEU A 11 -21.91 13.84 20.60
C LEU A 11 -21.67 13.04 21.91
N ALA A 12 -21.42 11.73 21.83
CA ALA A 12 -21.23 10.86 23.00
C ALA A 12 -19.76 10.78 23.49
N ASP A 13 -18.85 11.51 22.86
CA ASP A 13 -17.46 11.63 23.29
C ASP A 13 -17.38 12.71 24.40
N GLU A 14 -17.12 12.29 25.65
CA GLU A 14 -17.18 13.14 26.87
C GLU A 14 -16.29 14.40 26.81
N LYS A 15 -15.34 14.47 25.87
CA LYS A 15 -14.48 15.65 25.64
C LYS A 15 -15.14 16.78 24.83
N ARG A 16 -16.34 16.59 24.30
CA ARG A 16 -17.01 17.53 23.36
C ARG A 16 -18.34 18.10 23.87
N THR A 17 -18.72 17.90 25.12
CA THR A 17 -20.10 18.12 25.59
C THR A 17 -20.46 19.54 26.07
N ASP A 18 -19.53 20.51 26.03
CA ASP A 18 -19.80 21.86 26.52
C ASP A 18 -20.13 22.85 25.37
N TYR A 19 -21.23 22.65 24.66
CA TYR A 19 -21.70 23.61 23.65
C TYR A 19 -22.86 24.45 24.22
N THR A 20 -22.85 25.75 23.93
CA THR A 20 -24.00 26.61 24.25
C THR A 20 -25.20 26.23 23.37
N PRO A 21 -26.44 26.57 23.76
CA PRO A 21 -27.63 26.30 22.94
C PRO A 21 -27.51 26.88 21.52
N GLU A 22 -26.89 28.05 21.37
CA GLU A 22 -26.64 28.69 20.08
C GLU A 22 -25.65 27.90 19.22
N GLN A 23 -24.55 27.42 19.81
CA GLN A 23 -23.59 26.56 19.13
C GLN A 23 -24.22 25.23 18.69
N MET A 24 -25.07 24.65 19.54
CA MET A 24 -25.83 23.44 19.20
C MET A 24 -26.79 23.68 18.04
N ASN A 25 -27.43 24.84 17.95
CA ASN A 25 -28.28 25.19 16.80
C ASN A 25 -27.47 25.19 15.50
N TYR A 26 -26.28 25.80 15.48
CA TYR A 26 -25.41 25.75 14.29
C TYR A 26 -24.99 24.32 13.94
N ILE A 27 -24.65 23.49 14.92
CA ILE A 27 -24.32 22.07 14.67
C ILE A 27 -25.52 21.34 14.07
N TYR A 28 -26.71 21.46 14.66
CA TYR A 28 -27.90 20.78 14.16
C TYR A 28 -28.33 21.26 12.78
N GLU A 29 -28.15 22.54 12.48
CA GLU A 29 -28.49 23.14 11.19
C GLU A 29 -27.68 22.52 10.04
N TYR A 30 -26.40 22.23 10.26
CA TYR A 30 -25.50 21.71 9.22
C TYR A 30 -25.32 20.20 9.27
N CYS A 31 -25.14 19.63 10.45
CA CYS A 31 -24.88 18.20 10.64
C CYS A 31 -26.16 17.38 10.83
N GLY A 32 -27.29 18.03 11.15
CA GLY A 32 -28.59 17.38 11.23
C GLY A 32 -29.19 17.05 9.86
N ASN A 33 -30.34 16.37 9.88
CA ASN A 33 -31.11 16.01 8.68
C ASN A 33 -30.25 15.37 7.57
N ASP A 34 -29.56 14.29 7.90
CA ASP A 34 -28.64 13.58 7.00
C ASP A 34 -27.57 14.49 6.36
N MET A 35 -27.13 15.51 7.12
CA MET A 35 -26.13 16.49 6.71
C MET A 35 -26.49 17.25 5.43
N LYS A 36 -27.79 17.38 5.10
CA LYS A 36 -28.26 17.95 3.83
C LYS A 36 -27.66 19.34 3.55
N LYS A 37 -27.57 20.20 4.57
CA LYS A 37 -27.02 21.55 4.43
C LYS A 37 -25.49 21.56 4.31
N LEU A 38 -24.81 20.65 5.03
CA LEU A 38 -23.37 20.45 4.88
C LEU A 38 -23.01 19.92 3.49
N LYS A 39 -23.74 18.93 2.98
CA LYS A 39 -23.59 18.40 1.62
C LYS A 39 -23.75 19.53 0.60
N TRP A 40 -24.84 20.30 0.67
CA TRP A 40 -25.06 21.46 -0.18
C TRP A 40 -23.93 22.51 -0.15
N LEU A 41 -23.30 22.71 1.02
CA LEU A 41 -22.14 23.59 1.15
C LEU A 41 -20.88 23.00 0.51
N LEU A 42 -20.67 21.68 0.58
CA LEU A 42 -19.45 21.03 0.13
C LEU A 42 -19.50 20.54 -1.33
N ASP A 43 -20.67 20.21 -1.86
CA ASP A 43 -20.85 19.73 -3.24
C ASP A 43 -20.19 20.64 -4.27
N PRO A 44 -20.34 21.99 -4.23
CA PRO A 44 -19.67 22.87 -5.19
C PRO A 44 -18.14 22.86 -5.09
N ILE A 45 -17.60 22.54 -3.90
CA ILE A 45 -16.15 22.41 -3.69
C ILE A 45 -15.69 21.07 -4.30
N ILE A 46 -16.41 19.98 -4.03
CA ILE A 46 -16.13 18.64 -4.55
C ILE A 46 -16.15 18.64 -6.08
N ASP A 47 -17.18 19.24 -6.68
CA ASP A 47 -17.35 19.34 -8.13
C ASP A 47 -16.18 20.09 -8.77
N LYS A 48 -15.68 21.14 -8.10
CA LYS A 48 -14.54 21.92 -8.57
C LYS A 48 -13.22 21.16 -8.49
N ILE A 49 -13.07 20.21 -7.57
CA ILE A 49 -11.90 19.34 -7.48
C ILE A 49 -11.90 18.34 -8.63
N GLY A 50 -13.07 17.78 -8.94
CA GLY A 50 -13.26 16.78 -9.99
C GLY A 50 -12.61 15.43 -9.67
N GLY A 51 -13.11 14.36 -10.31
CA GLY A 51 -12.53 13.01 -10.16
C GLY A 51 -12.56 12.47 -8.73
N CYS A 52 -13.51 12.91 -7.89
CA CYS A 52 -13.74 12.35 -6.56
C CYS A 52 -14.66 11.13 -6.68
N THR A 53 -14.24 10.01 -6.10
CA THR A 53 -15.07 8.81 -5.92
C THR A 53 -16.15 9.06 -4.86
N ASP A 54 -17.13 8.16 -4.73
CA ASP A 54 -18.14 8.31 -3.67
C ASP A 54 -17.53 8.16 -2.27
N LYS A 55 -16.49 7.34 -2.12
CA LYS A 55 -15.70 7.26 -0.88
C LYS A 55 -15.04 8.59 -0.55
N ASP A 56 -14.43 9.23 -1.53
CA ASP A 56 -13.82 10.57 -1.36
C ASP A 56 -14.85 11.60 -0.90
N LYS A 57 -16.07 11.56 -1.43
CA LYS A 57 -17.16 12.44 -1.00
C LYS A 57 -17.51 12.20 0.47
N HIS A 58 -17.62 10.94 0.89
CA HIS A 58 -17.88 10.60 2.29
C HIS A 58 -16.78 11.12 3.22
N ASP A 59 -15.51 10.91 2.87
CA ASP A 59 -14.38 11.43 3.65
C ASP A 59 -14.39 12.97 3.75
N ILE A 60 -14.77 13.66 2.67
CA ILE A 60 -14.90 15.12 2.66
C ILE A 60 -16.06 15.59 3.55
N TYR A 61 -17.19 14.88 3.57
CA TYR A 61 -18.31 15.19 4.46
C TYR A 61 -17.95 14.99 5.93
N ASP A 62 -17.25 13.90 6.26
CA ASP A 62 -16.79 13.62 7.62
C ASP A 62 -15.78 14.67 8.10
N LEU A 63 -14.89 15.12 7.21
CA LEU A 63 -13.99 16.24 7.48
C LEU A 63 -14.79 17.53 7.73
N GLY A 64 -15.79 17.82 6.90
CA GLY A 64 -16.68 18.98 7.06
C GLY A 64 -17.39 18.99 8.41
N MET A 65 -17.93 17.84 8.82
CA MET A 65 -18.58 17.68 10.12
C MET A 65 -17.61 17.94 11.27
N THR A 66 -16.41 17.36 11.21
CA THR A 66 -15.37 17.55 12.22
C THR A 66 -14.95 19.01 12.33
N LEU A 67 -14.79 19.70 11.20
CA LEU A 67 -14.43 21.12 11.17
C LEU A 67 -15.49 22.01 11.82
N ILE A 68 -16.77 21.70 11.63
CA ILE A 68 -17.87 22.41 12.31
C ILE A 68 -17.77 22.20 13.83
N LEU A 69 -17.67 20.94 14.27
CA LEU A 69 -17.62 20.61 15.70
C LEU A 69 -16.42 21.26 16.42
N ASP A 70 -15.26 21.29 15.77
CA ASP A 70 -14.02 21.81 16.35
C ASP A 70 -13.95 23.36 16.33
N ASN A 71 -14.70 24.03 15.44
CA ASN A 71 -14.58 25.47 15.24
C ASN A 71 -15.86 26.27 15.54
N VAL A 72 -16.99 25.63 15.86
CA VAL A 72 -18.21 26.33 16.26
C VAL A 72 -18.00 27.23 17.48
N LYS A 73 -17.13 26.82 18.43
CA LYS A 73 -16.78 27.62 19.62
C LYS A 73 -15.96 28.88 19.29
N LYS A 74 -15.31 28.92 18.14
CA LYS A 74 -14.47 30.04 17.68
C LYS A 74 -15.24 31.03 16.82
N TYR A 75 -16.48 30.73 16.46
CA TYR A 75 -17.30 31.64 15.71
C TYR A 75 -17.79 32.77 16.63
N ASP A 76 -17.57 34.00 16.17
CA ASP A 76 -18.11 35.20 16.80
C ASP A 76 -19.30 35.71 15.98
N PRO A 77 -20.54 35.62 16.51
CA PRO A 77 -21.72 36.18 15.85
C PRO A 77 -21.66 37.70 15.68
N ASN A 78 -20.93 38.41 16.53
CA ASN A 78 -20.81 39.87 16.54
C ASN A 78 -19.50 40.35 15.91
N ASN A 79 -18.96 39.57 14.98
CA ASN A 79 -17.71 39.92 14.30
C ASN A 79 -17.85 41.25 13.54
N ALA A 80 -16.73 41.98 13.40
CA ALA A 80 -16.68 43.30 12.77
C ALA A 80 -17.20 43.33 11.32
N ASN A 81 -17.21 42.19 10.63
CA ASN A 81 -17.65 42.07 9.24
C ASN A 81 -19.12 41.62 9.11
N ASN A 82 -19.83 41.45 10.23
CA ASN A 82 -21.19 40.89 10.31
C ASN A 82 -21.36 39.59 9.50
N ALA A 83 -20.31 38.78 9.46
CA ALA A 83 -20.23 37.57 8.65
C ALA A 83 -21.07 36.46 9.27
N SER A 84 -21.92 35.83 8.45
CA SER A 84 -22.74 34.70 8.88
C SER A 84 -21.89 33.45 9.13
N PHE A 85 -22.42 32.52 9.93
CA PHE A 85 -21.79 31.23 10.20
C PHE A 85 -21.52 30.44 8.90
N TYR A 86 -22.39 30.57 7.90
CA TYR A 86 -22.18 30.02 6.56
C TYR A 86 -20.85 30.48 5.95
N THR A 87 -20.62 31.80 5.93
CA THR A 87 -19.41 32.38 5.34
C THR A 87 -18.16 31.94 6.10
N PHE A 88 -18.25 31.88 7.44
CA PHE A 88 -17.18 31.37 8.29
C PHE A 88 -16.81 29.92 7.94
N ILE A 89 -17.78 29.00 7.98
CA ILE A 89 -17.55 27.58 7.68
C ILE A 89 -17.13 27.35 6.23
N TRP A 90 -17.74 28.05 5.27
CA TRP A 90 -17.35 27.99 3.86
C TRP A 90 -15.88 28.35 3.68
N SER A 91 -15.42 29.46 4.29
CA SER A 91 -14.02 29.87 4.18
C SER A 91 -13.06 28.84 4.78
N LEU A 92 -13.43 28.27 5.93
CA LEU A 92 -12.63 27.30 6.68
C LEU A 92 -12.53 25.96 5.94
N THR A 93 -13.66 25.40 5.53
CA THR A 93 -13.76 24.12 4.79
C THR A 93 -13.10 24.23 3.43
N LYS A 94 -13.39 25.27 2.65
CA LYS A 94 -12.75 25.52 1.35
C LYS A 94 -11.24 25.58 1.50
N ARG A 95 -10.72 26.36 2.46
CA ARG A 95 -9.28 26.43 2.70
C ARG A 95 -8.72 25.05 3.03
N ARG A 96 -9.30 24.34 4.01
CA ARG A 96 -8.78 23.04 4.46
C ARG A 96 -8.77 22.00 3.34
N ILE A 97 -9.87 21.90 2.58
CA ILE A 97 -10.00 20.94 1.47
C ILE A 97 -8.99 21.25 0.36
N PHE A 98 -8.88 22.50 -0.11
CA PHE A 98 -7.92 22.83 -1.18
C PHE A 98 -6.45 22.75 -0.71
N THR A 99 -6.14 23.16 0.52
CA THR A 99 -4.74 23.18 1.01
C THR A 99 -4.23 21.82 1.44
N THR A 100 -5.11 20.94 1.93
CA THR A 100 -4.73 19.65 2.49
C THR A 100 -5.16 18.54 1.54
N TYR A 101 -6.47 18.36 1.35
CA TYR A 101 -7.01 17.22 0.60
C TYR A 101 -6.57 17.23 -0.89
N VAL A 102 -6.78 18.34 -1.61
CA VAL A 102 -6.40 18.43 -3.03
C VAL A 102 -4.89 18.40 -3.23
N ARG A 103 -4.14 19.10 -2.37
CA ARG A 103 -2.68 19.12 -2.42
C ARG A 103 -2.11 17.73 -2.20
N ASP A 104 -2.57 17.02 -1.17
CA ASP A 104 -2.05 15.71 -0.81
C ASP A 104 -2.44 14.66 -1.86
N ARG A 105 -3.64 14.75 -2.45
CA ARG A 105 -4.09 13.93 -3.60
C ARG A 105 -3.26 14.17 -4.86
N ASN A 106 -2.92 15.42 -5.18
CA ASN A 106 -2.15 15.74 -6.39
C ASN A 106 -0.63 15.57 -6.18
N ARG A 107 -0.18 15.20 -4.97
CA ARG A 107 1.22 14.98 -4.69
C ARG A 107 1.63 13.59 -5.17
N GLN A 108 2.35 13.54 -6.29
CA GLN A 108 2.78 12.31 -6.97
C GLN A 108 3.51 11.30 -6.07
N CYS A 109 4.19 11.76 -5.01
CA CYS A 109 4.89 10.87 -4.09
C CYS A 109 4.00 10.14 -3.08
N ARG A 110 2.68 10.40 -3.06
CA ARG A 110 1.72 9.80 -2.10
C ARG A 110 0.40 9.35 -2.72
N SER A 111 0.23 9.55 -4.03
CA SER A 111 -1.00 9.20 -4.73
C SER A 111 -0.68 8.45 -6.00
N ASN A 112 -1.44 7.38 -6.26
CA ASN A 112 -1.30 6.57 -7.46
C ASN A 112 -1.74 7.40 -8.67
N THR A 113 -0.77 8.04 -9.32
CA THR A 113 -1.01 9.03 -10.37
C THR A 113 -0.04 8.80 -11.51
N TYR A 114 -0.49 9.01 -12.75
CA TYR A 114 0.37 9.00 -13.93
C TYR A 114 0.14 10.26 -14.77
N ILE A 115 1.13 10.62 -15.57
CA ILE A 115 1.06 11.78 -16.45
C ILE A 115 0.59 11.31 -17.83
N LYS A 116 -0.51 11.87 -18.31
CA LYS A 116 -0.97 11.70 -19.68
C LYS A 116 -0.73 13.00 -20.45
N GLU A 117 -0.08 12.91 -21.60
CA GLU A 117 -0.01 14.04 -22.53
C GLU A 117 -1.24 14.02 -23.44
N LYS A 118 -1.95 15.15 -23.47
CA LYS A 118 -3.03 15.40 -24.41
C LYS A 118 -2.89 16.83 -24.92
N ASP A 119 -2.85 16.99 -26.24
CA ASP A 119 -2.74 18.29 -26.92
C ASP A 119 -1.54 19.13 -26.42
N GLY A 120 -0.38 18.48 -26.20
CA GLY A 120 0.84 19.14 -25.74
C GLY A 120 0.84 19.60 -24.28
N LYS A 121 -0.23 19.33 -23.52
CA LYS A 121 -0.29 19.57 -22.07
C LYS A 121 -0.17 18.27 -21.29
N LYS A 122 0.71 18.29 -20.28
CA LYS A 122 0.84 17.23 -19.27
C LYS A 122 -0.31 17.33 -18.28
N ILE A 123 -1.17 16.32 -18.26
CA ILE A 123 -2.30 16.19 -17.34
C ILE A 123 -1.98 15.07 -16.37
N THR A 124 -1.99 15.37 -15.07
CA THR A 124 -1.88 14.34 -14.02
C THR A 124 -3.23 13.64 -13.87
N VAL A 125 -3.25 12.33 -14.05
CA VAL A 125 -4.45 11.47 -13.91
C VAL A 125 -4.31 10.62 -12.67
N TYR A 126 -5.35 10.60 -11.84
CA TYR A 126 -5.44 9.77 -10.64
C TYR A 126 -5.94 8.37 -11.00
N VAL A 127 -5.29 7.35 -10.46
CA VAL A 127 -5.68 5.94 -10.58
C VAL A 127 -6.42 5.57 -9.29
N PRO A 128 -7.75 5.33 -9.35
CA PRO A 128 -8.50 4.91 -8.18
C PRO A 128 -8.14 3.47 -7.79
N ASP A 129 -8.33 3.15 -6.51
CA ASP A 129 -8.31 1.76 -6.04
C ASP A 129 -9.54 1.03 -6.60
N ILE A 130 -9.32 -0.09 -7.26
CA ILE A 130 -10.37 -0.92 -7.86
C ILE A 130 -10.36 -2.27 -7.12
N SER A 131 -11.55 -2.73 -6.69
CA SER A 131 -11.68 -4.09 -6.14
C SER A 131 -11.30 -5.11 -7.21
N LEU A 132 -10.63 -6.20 -6.81
CA LEU A 132 -10.33 -7.30 -7.72
C LEU A 132 -11.60 -7.87 -8.38
N GLU A 133 -12.72 -7.84 -7.66
CA GLU A 133 -14.03 -8.29 -8.15
C GLU A 133 -14.66 -7.33 -9.18
N ALA A 134 -14.23 -6.07 -9.20
CA ALA A 134 -14.73 -5.04 -10.11
C ALA A 134 -13.82 -4.88 -11.35
N LEU A 135 -12.78 -5.69 -11.47
CA LEU A 135 -11.90 -5.68 -12.64
C LEU A 135 -12.61 -6.28 -13.86
N PRO A 136 -12.32 -5.78 -15.07
CA PRO A 136 -12.73 -6.46 -16.30
C PRO A 136 -12.24 -7.91 -16.30
N GLN A 137 -13.02 -8.83 -16.87
CA GLN A 137 -12.68 -10.26 -16.92
C GLN A 137 -11.27 -10.50 -17.49
N GLU A 138 -10.88 -9.73 -18.51
CA GLU A 138 -9.54 -9.77 -19.11
C GLU A 138 -8.43 -9.56 -18.06
N CYS A 139 -8.61 -8.65 -17.11
CA CYS A 139 -7.64 -8.40 -16.05
C CYS A 139 -7.60 -9.54 -15.02
N ILE A 140 -8.74 -10.17 -14.74
CA ILE A 140 -8.84 -11.32 -13.84
C ILE A 140 -8.06 -12.50 -14.43
N ASP A 141 -8.21 -12.75 -15.73
CA ASP A 141 -7.49 -13.83 -16.43
C ASP A 141 -5.96 -13.61 -16.37
N TYR A 142 -5.48 -12.37 -16.46
CA TYR A 142 -4.07 -12.04 -16.27
C TYR A 142 -3.59 -12.27 -14.83
N LEU A 143 -4.41 -11.97 -13.82
CA LEU A 143 -4.06 -12.20 -12.42
C LEU A 143 -3.95 -13.69 -12.11
N ASP A 144 -4.82 -14.53 -12.67
CA ASP A 144 -4.73 -15.97 -12.54
C ASP A 144 -3.46 -16.52 -13.20
N VAL A 145 -3.07 -15.99 -14.38
CA VAL A 145 -1.80 -16.34 -15.03
C VAL A 145 -0.60 -15.90 -14.20
N ILE A 146 -0.64 -14.73 -13.56
CA ILE A 146 0.43 -14.24 -12.67
C ILE A 146 0.50 -15.08 -11.39
N ALA A 147 -0.63 -15.47 -10.81
CA ALA A 147 -0.69 -16.33 -9.62
C ALA A 147 -0.22 -17.76 -9.92
N GLN A 148 -0.50 -18.27 -11.13
CA GLN A 148 -0.01 -19.56 -11.60
C GLN A 148 1.47 -19.53 -12.00
N LYS A 149 2.02 -18.35 -12.32
CA LYS A 149 3.47 -18.18 -12.44
C LYS A 149 4.08 -18.25 -11.06
N LYS A 150 4.63 -19.43 -10.75
CA LYS A 150 5.56 -19.66 -9.64
C LYS A 150 6.54 -18.48 -9.55
N PRO A 151 6.81 -17.91 -8.36
CA PRO A 151 7.70 -16.77 -8.25
C PRO A 151 9.02 -17.10 -8.94
N LEU A 152 9.39 -16.31 -9.96
CA LEU A 152 10.67 -16.48 -10.67
C LEU A 152 11.85 -16.49 -9.68
N PHE A 153 11.67 -15.89 -8.51
CA PHE A 153 12.68 -15.79 -7.45
C PHE A 153 12.93 -17.08 -6.65
N GLU A 154 12.02 -18.07 -6.65
CA GLU A 154 12.27 -19.32 -5.92
C GLU A 154 13.02 -20.37 -6.76
N GLU A 155 13.10 -20.20 -8.08
CA GLU A 155 13.79 -21.15 -8.96
C GLU A 155 14.87 -20.54 -9.86
N GLN A 156 14.94 -19.20 -10.00
CA GLN A 156 16.17 -18.57 -10.44
C GLN A 156 17.12 -18.51 -9.26
N PHE A 157 17.83 -19.62 -9.05
CA PHE A 157 19.21 -19.54 -8.62
C PHE A 157 19.82 -18.38 -9.41
N ILE A 158 20.21 -17.32 -8.71
CA ILE A 158 21.28 -16.48 -9.20
C ILE A 158 22.35 -17.50 -9.58
N GLU A 159 22.61 -17.66 -10.87
CA GLU A 159 23.89 -18.18 -11.30
C GLU A 159 24.88 -17.19 -10.72
N GLU A 160 25.25 -17.37 -9.44
CA GLU A 160 26.41 -16.73 -8.88
C GLU A 160 27.50 -17.09 -9.86
N GLU A 161 27.99 -16.10 -10.61
CA GLU A 161 29.04 -16.29 -11.59
C GLU A 161 30.25 -16.85 -10.83
N PHE A 162 30.32 -18.17 -10.78
CA PHE A 162 31.41 -18.87 -10.16
C PHE A 162 32.67 -18.50 -10.93
N SER A 163 33.80 -18.42 -10.21
CA SER A 163 35.06 -18.19 -10.89
C SER A 163 35.26 -19.26 -11.99
N PRO A 164 35.96 -18.93 -13.09
CA PRO A 164 36.16 -19.87 -14.19
C PRO A 164 36.88 -21.17 -13.75
N GLU A 165 37.61 -21.14 -12.64
CA GLU A 165 38.19 -22.31 -11.98
C GLU A 165 37.13 -23.17 -11.26
N MET A 166 36.20 -22.54 -10.57
CA MET A 166 35.12 -23.21 -9.84
C MET A 166 34.11 -23.85 -10.81
N GLU A 167 33.80 -23.21 -11.94
CA GLU A 167 32.99 -23.84 -12.98
C GLU A 167 33.64 -25.11 -13.56
N LYS A 168 34.96 -25.07 -13.81
CA LYS A 168 35.70 -26.24 -14.32
C LYS A 168 35.68 -27.39 -13.33
N TYR A 169 35.76 -27.09 -12.04
CA TYR A 169 35.61 -28.08 -10.97
C TYR A 169 34.19 -28.67 -10.95
N LEU A 170 33.15 -27.83 -10.91
CA LEU A 170 31.76 -28.28 -10.88
C LEU A 170 31.41 -29.14 -12.10
N LYS A 171 31.89 -28.79 -13.30
CA LYS A 171 31.66 -29.57 -14.54
C LYS A 171 32.16 -31.02 -14.45
N ARG A 172 33.15 -31.33 -13.62
CA ARG A 172 33.68 -32.70 -13.43
C ARG A 172 32.91 -33.52 -12.39
N LEU A 173 32.12 -32.88 -11.54
CA LEU A 173 31.28 -33.55 -10.55
C LEU A 173 29.94 -33.99 -11.15
N SER A 174 29.48 -35.17 -10.75
CA SER A 174 28.15 -35.67 -11.08
C SER A 174 27.06 -34.83 -10.39
N LYS A 175 25.83 -34.93 -10.90
CA LYS A 175 24.68 -34.21 -10.30
C LYS A 175 24.49 -34.54 -8.82
N VAL A 176 24.73 -35.79 -8.42
CA VAL A 176 24.63 -36.24 -7.02
C VAL A 176 25.77 -35.64 -6.17
N GLN A 177 27.00 -35.64 -6.68
CA GLN A 177 28.15 -35.04 -6.00
C GLN A 177 27.98 -33.53 -5.78
N ARG A 178 27.41 -32.80 -6.75
CA ARG A 178 27.12 -31.36 -6.60
C ARG A 178 26.08 -31.09 -5.51
N LYS A 179 25.01 -31.90 -5.46
CA LYS A 179 23.99 -31.78 -4.41
C LYS A 179 24.56 -32.06 -3.03
N ILE A 180 25.44 -33.07 -2.90
CA ILE A 180 26.16 -33.34 -1.64
C ILE A 180 27.05 -32.15 -1.27
N LEU A 181 27.80 -31.60 -2.23
CA LEU A 181 28.66 -30.44 -2.00
C LEU A 181 27.87 -29.19 -1.55
N GLN A 182 26.69 -28.96 -2.13
CA GLN A 182 25.80 -27.87 -1.72
C GLN A 182 25.28 -28.09 -0.31
N ALA A 183 24.82 -29.30 0.01
CA ALA A 183 24.34 -29.63 1.34
C ALA A 183 25.45 -29.50 2.42
N LEU A 184 26.71 -29.77 2.06
CA LEU A 184 27.87 -29.50 2.93
C LEU A 184 28.15 -28.01 3.10
N ALA A 185 27.88 -27.18 2.09
CA ALA A 185 28.01 -25.72 2.21
C ALA A 185 26.90 -25.12 3.09
N ASP A 186 25.74 -25.77 3.16
CA ASP A 186 24.61 -25.43 4.04
C ASP A 186 24.76 -26.01 5.47
N ASP A 187 25.96 -26.50 5.85
CA ASP A 187 26.28 -27.11 7.15
C ASP A 187 25.38 -28.31 7.55
N LYS A 188 24.80 -29.02 6.58
CA LYS A 188 23.96 -30.21 6.85
C LYS A 188 24.79 -31.41 7.29
N SER A 189 24.23 -32.19 8.21
CA SER A 189 24.86 -33.42 8.71
C SER A 189 24.79 -34.57 7.71
N GLU A 190 25.71 -35.54 7.82
CA GLU A 190 25.78 -36.71 6.93
C GLU A 190 24.45 -37.49 6.85
N ASP A 191 23.72 -37.61 7.96
CA ASP A 191 22.46 -38.33 8.02
C ASP A 191 21.31 -37.55 7.36
N GLU A 192 21.31 -36.22 7.49
CA GLU A 192 20.36 -35.34 6.78
C GLU A 192 20.58 -35.40 5.27
N ILE A 193 21.84 -35.38 4.82
CA ILE A 193 22.19 -35.45 3.39
C ILE A 193 21.74 -36.79 2.79
N LYS A 194 21.96 -37.90 3.50
CA LYS A 194 21.51 -39.23 3.04
C LYS A 194 19.99 -39.32 2.97
N ALA A 195 19.28 -38.76 3.96
CA ALA A 195 17.83 -38.75 4.01
C ALA A 195 17.23 -37.88 2.89
N GLU A 196 17.77 -36.68 2.65
CA GLU A 196 17.30 -35.72 1.66
C GLU A 196 17.58 -36.17 0.22
N LEU A 197 18.75 -36.78 -0.02
CA LEU A 197 19.14 -37.25 -1.35
C LEU A 197 18.76 -38.70 -1.63
N HIS A 198 18.20 -39.41 -0.66
CA HIS A 198 17.85 -40.84 -0.73
C HIS A 198 19.00 -41.69 -1.26
N ILE A 199 20.20 -41.50 -0.71
CA ILE A 199 21.44 -42.19 -1.14
C ILE A 199 21.97 -43.14 -0.07
N ASP A 200 22.53 -44.26 -0.52
CA ASP A 200 23.18 -45.22 0.37
C ASP A 200 24.53 -44.71 0.90
N ASN A 201 24.92 -45.21 2.07
CA ASN A 201 26.20 -44.87 2.71
C ASN A 201 27.42 -45.13 1.79
N LYS A 202 27.35 -46.18 0.96
CA LYS A 202 28.42 -46.49 -0.01
C LYS A 202 28.54 -45.38 -1.07
N LEU A 203 27.41 -44.97 -1.65
CA LEU A 203 27.35 -43.94 -2.68
C LEU A 203 27.75 -42.56 -2.12
N TYR A 204 27.35 -42.26 -0.88
CA TYR A 204 27.78 -41.05 -0.18
C TYR A 204 29.31 -41.02 -0.01
N ARG A 205 29.91 -42.08 0.54
CA ARG A 205 31.37 -42.16 0.74
C ARG A 205 32.16 -42.08 -0.56
N ASP A 206 31.70 -42.74 -1.61
CA ASP A 206 32.35 -42.69 -2.92
C ASP A 206 32.22 -41.30 -3.55
N SER A 207 31.09 -40.63 -3.34
CA SER A 207 30.88 -39.24 -3.78
C SER A 207 31.77 -38.25 -3.02
N ILE A 208 31.90 -38.39 -1.71
CA ILE A 208 32.81 -37.58 -0.87
C ILE A 208 34.26 -37.76 -1.32
N LYS A 209 34.71 -39.00 -1.56
CA LYS A 209 36.06 -39.27 -2.09
C LYS A 209 36.30 -38.59 -3.44
N ALA A 210 35.30 -38.60 -4.32
CA ALA A 210 35.41 -37.94 -5.62
C ALA A 210 35.47 -36.41 -5.49
N ILE A 211 34.66 -35.83 -4.59
CA ILE A 211 34.67 -34.39 -4.28
C ILE A 211 36.06 -33.96 -3.76
N TYR A 212 36.63 -34.71 -2.83
CA TYR A 212 37.95 -34.42 -2.25
C TYR A 212 39.13 -35.03 -3.02
N SER A 213 38.92 -35.56 -4.23
CA SER A 213 40.01 -36.13 -5.01
C SER A 213 41.03 -35.05 -5.39
N ASN A 214 42.32 -35.35 -5.25
CA ASN A 214 43.41 -34.43 -5.61
C ASN A 214 43.33 -33.97 -7.08
N GLU A 215 42.77 -34.79 -7.96
CA GLU A 215 42.52 -34.44 -9.36
C GLU A 215 41.50 -33.31 -9.51
N ASN A 216 40.51 -33.24 -8.63
CA ASN A 216 39.45 -32.23 -8.65
C ASN A 216 39.85 -30.99 -7.84
N ILE A 217 40.45 -31.17 -6.66
CA ILE A 217 40.88 -30.06 -5.78
C ILE A 217 41.94 -29.17 -6.45
N ARG A 218 42.79 -29.69 -7.33
CA ARG A 218 43.84 -28.90 -8.01
C ARG A 218 43.32 -27.68 -8.78
N TYR A 219 42.06 -27.69 -9.22
CA TYR A 219 41.46 -26.58 -9.95
C TYR A 219 41.05 -25.43 -9.03
N ILE A 220 40.57 -25.76 -7.83
CA ILE A 220 40.16 -24.79 -6.81
C ILE A 220 41.28 -24.46 -5.81
N SER A 221 42.41 -25.18 -5.84
CA SER A 221 43.52 -24.95 -4.91
C SER A 221 44.14 -23.56 -5.03
N LYS A 222 43.97 -22.89 -6.19
CA LYS A 222 44.40 -21.51 -6.42
C LYS A 222 43.48 -20.45 -5.81
N LEU A 223 42.26 -20.84 -5.44
CA LEU A 223 41.25 -19.97 -4.81
C LEU A 223 41.40 -19.92 -3.28
N ARG A 224 42.19 -20.83 -2.70
CA ARG A 224 42.48 -20.90 -1.26
C ARG A 224 43.64 -19.94 -0.93
N LYS A 225 43.37 -18.63 -0.93
CA LYS A 225 44.25 -17.59 -0.38
C LYS A 225 43.72 -17.11 0.95
#